data_AF-A0A5C3LLT9-F1
#
_entry.id   AF-A0A5C3LLT9-F1
#
_cell.length_a   1.000
_cell.length_b   1.000
_cell.length_c   1.000
_cell.angle_alpha   90.00
_cell.angle_beta   90.00
_cell.angle_gamma   90.00
#
_symmetry.space_group_name_H-M   'P 1'
#
loop_
_entity.id
_entity.type
_entity.pdbx_description
1 polymer ?
#
loop_
_entity_poly.entity_id
_entity_poly.type
_entity_poly.pdbx_seq_one_letter_code
_entity_poly.pdbx_strand_id
1 'polypeptide(L)'
;IECHFCTKHFSLADMHNHIGKHILCALRNIPDVFKGNDTEFFHIVLYPCGECRLEGCKTELIKTGSSIPITSDCPYHYTRMKYVKAGVYSKRTPCMNITLNCPLCPVGLNMQQRTF
;
A
#
# COMPACT_ATOMS: atom_id res chain seq x y z
N ILE A 1 3.99 -14.57 1.86
CA ILE A 1 3.64 -13.89 0.59
C ILE A 1 4.93 -13.30 0.04
N GLU A 2 5.21 -13.53 -1.24
CA GLU A 2 6.40 -13.02 -1.90
C GLU A 2 6.26 -11.52 -2.18
N CYS A 3 7.32 -10.75 -1.97
CA CYS A 3 7.41 -9.35 -2.35
C CYS A 3 7.83 -9.21 -3.82
N HIS A 4 6.97 -8.69 -4.68
CA HIS A 4 7.25 -8.40 -6.09
C HIS A 4 8.41 -7.43 -6.35
N PHE A 5 8.90 -6.71 -5.33
CA PHE A 5 10.02 -5.77 -5.47
C PHE A 5 11.40 -6.41 -5.25
N CYS A 6 11.49 -7.39 -4.32
CA CYS A 6 12.77 -8.00 -3.93
C CYS A 6 12.72 -9.52 -3.75
N THR A 7 11.62 -10.17 -4.16
CA THR A 7 11.34 -11.62 -4.10
C THR A 7 11.42 -12.28 -2.72
N LYS A 8 11.68 -11.48 -1.67
CA LYS A 8 11.68 -11.95 -0.27
C LYS A 8 10.27 -12.22 0.22
N HIS A 9 10.15 -13.17 1.14
CA HIS A 9 8.87 -13.61 1.68
C HIS A 9 8.56 -12.95 3.02
N PHE A 10 7.36 -12.38 3.14
CA PHE A 10 6.87 -11.73 4.36
C PHE A 10 5.46 -12.21 4.71
N SER A 11 5.06 -11.97 5.96
CA SER A 11 3.66 -12.06 6.36
C SER A 11 2.85 -10.96 5.67
N LEU A 12 1.55 -11.18 5.46
CA LEU A 12 0.65 -10.17 4.89
C LEU A 12 0.63 -8.88 5.75
N ALA A 13 0.72 -9.03 7.08
CA ALA A 13 0.73 -7.91 8.01
C ALA A 13 2.02 -7.06 7.89
N ASP A 14 3.16 -7.68 7.55
CA ASP A 14 4.44 -6.99 7.42
C ASP A 14 4.67 -6.43 6.01
N MET A 15 3.97 -6.96 5.01
CA MET A 15 4.19 -6.65 3.59
C MET A 15 4.03 -5.15 3.31
N HIS A 16 3.03 -4.50 3.90
CA HIS A 16 2.78 -3.08 3.69
C HIS A 16 3.94 -2.20 4.19
N ASN A 17 4.48 -2.49 5.38
CA ASN A 17 5.64 -1.78 5.92
C ASN A 17 6.90 -2.05 5.09
N HIS A 18 7.07 -3.29 4.63
CA HIS A 18 8.20 -3.69 3.79
C HIS A 18 8.20 -2.94 2.45
N ILE A 19 7.07 -2.91 1.73
CA ILE A 19 6.91 -2.16 0.48
C ILE A 19 7.09 -0.66 0.70
N GLY A 20 6.57 -0.13 1.80
CA GLY A 20 6.76 1.27 2.16
C GLY A 20 8.25 1.67 2.23
N LYS A 21 9.13 0.77 2.66
CA LYS A 21 10.57 1.04 2.68
C LYS A 21 11.20 1.06 1.28
N HIS A 22 10.82 0.14 0.39
CA HIS A 22 11.25 0.16 -1.02
C HIS A 22 10.91 1.52 -1.66
N ILE A 23 9.67 1.98 -1.44
CA ILE A 23 9.19 3.26 -1.97
C ILE A 23 9.96 4.43 -1.37
N LEU A 24 10.17 4.44 -0.05
CA LEU A 24 10.93 5.51 0.61
C LEU A 24 12.37 5.57 0.10
N CYS A 25 13.01 4.42 -0.15
CA CYS A 25 14.34 4.37 -0.74
C CYS A 25 14.36 4.97 -2.14
N ALA A 26 13.45 4.55 -3.02
CA ALA A 26 13.39 5.06 -4.38
C ALA A 26 12.99 6.56 -4.45
N LEU A 27 12.06 7.03 -3.61
CA LEU A 27 11.71 8.46 -3.52
C LEU A 27 12.88 9.32 -3.03
N ARG A 28 13.77 8.76 -2.20
CA ARG A 28 14.97 9.45 -1.70
C ARG A 28 16.17 9.25 -2.62
N ASN A 29 16.01 8.54 -3.73
CA ASN A 29 17.09 8.17 -4.64
C ASN A 29 18.28 7.54 -3.89
N ILE A 30 17.98 6.62 -2.97
CA ILE A 30 18.99 5.82 -2.26
C ILE A 30 18.86 4.34 -2.61
N PRO A 31 19.95 3.56 -2.56
CA PRO A 31 19.91 2.13 -2.81
C PRO A 31 18.93 1.42 -1.89
N ASP A 32 18.25 0.43 -2.47
CA ASP A 32 17.30 -0.39 -1.75
C ASP A 32 18.03 -1.46 -0.93
N VAL A 33 18.08 -1.27 0.38
CA VAL A 33 18.76 -2.18 1.31
C VAL A 33 18.22 -3.62 1.28
N PHE A 34 17.03 -3.84 0.71
CA PHE A 34 16.43 -5.17 0.62
C PHE A 34 16.83 -5.93 -0.65
N LYS A 35 17.35 -5.29 -1.69
CA LYS A 35 17.79 -5.95 -2.94
C LYS A 35 19.21 -6.54 -2.88
N GLY A 36 19.96 -6.34 -1.79
CA GLY A 36 21.33 -6.84 -1.70
C GLY A 36 22.29 -6.00 -2.53
N ASN A 37 23.28 -6.62 -3.18
CA ASN A 37 24.34 -5.91 -3.92
C ASN A 37 23.88 -5.31 -5.26
N ASP A 38 22.62 -5.52 -5.63
CA ASP A 38 22.03 -4.95 -6.84
C ASP A 38 21.73 -3.47 -6.59
N THR A 39 22.63 -2.63 -7.08
CA THR A 39 22.59 -1.16 -7.00
C THR A 39 21.57 -0.52 -7.94
N GLU A 40 20.73 -1.31 -8.60
CA GLU A 40 19.70 -0.79 -9.49
C GLU A 40 18.65 0.01 -8.72
N PHE A 41 18.54 1.28 -9.07
CA PHE A 41 17.47 2.15 -8.61
C PHE A 41 16.14 1.56 -9.04
N PHE A 42 15.26 1.36 -8.07
CA PHE A 42 13.93 0.86 -8.34
C PHE A 42 13.12 1.93 -9.09
N HIS A 43 12.69 1.59 -10.32
CA HIS A 43 11.71 2.38 -11.05
C HIS A 43 10.34 2.18 -10.38
N ILE A 44 10.00 3.07 -9.45
CA ILE A 44 8.59 3.24 -9.05
C ILE A 44 7.85 3.64 -10.32
N VAL A 45 6.85 2.87 -10.71
CA VAL A 45 5.95 3.25 -11.80
C VAL A 45 5.36 4.61 -11.45
N LEU A 46 5.23 5.54 -12.41
CA LEU A 46 4.93 6.95 -12.12
C LEU A 46 3.70 7.17 -11.20
N TYR A 47 2.74 6.23 -11.18
CA TYR A 47 1.52 6.30 -10.37
C TYR A 47 1.12 4.93 -9.80
N PRO A 48 1.79 4.42 -8.76
CA PRO A 48 1.47 3.11 -8.22
C PRO A 48 0.20 3.19 -7.35
N CYS A 49 -0.96 2.75 -7.86
CA CYS A 49 -2.21 2.62 -7.09
C CYS A 49 -2.24 1.27 -6.30
N GLY A 50 -3.01 1.19 -5.21
CA GLY A 50 -3.28 -0.06 -4.46
C GLY A 50 -2.15 -0.59 -3.55
N GLU A 51 -2.47 -1.53 -2.65
CA GLU A 51 -1.55 -2.00 -1.57
C GLU A 51 -0.25 -2.67 -2.11
N CYS A 52 -0.30 -3.21 -3.33
CA CYS A 52 0.84 -3.78 -4.05
C CYS A 52 1.74 -2.70 -4.66
N ARG A 53 1.20 -1.50 -4.85
CA ARG A 53 1.86 -0.36 -5.50
C ARG A 53 2.38 -0.74 -6.90
N LEU A 54 1.67 -1.63 -7.58
CA LEU A 54 1.83 -2.01 -8.98
C LEU A 54 0.69 -1.42 -9.80
N GLU A 55 0.89 -1.27 -11.11
CA GLU A 55 -0.21 -0.87 -12.00
C GLU A 55 -1.31 -1.92 -12.03
N GLY A 56 -2.57 -1.44 -12.12
CA GLY A 56 -3.74 -2.30 -12.27
C GLY A 56 -4.39 -2.76 -10.96
N CYS A 57 -3.70 -2.69 -9.81
CA CYS A 57 -4.33 -2.94 -8.51
C CYS A 57 -5.36 -1.84 -8.20
N LYS A 58 -6.55 -2.24 -7.77
CA LYS A 58 -7.65 -1.37 -7.35
C LYS A 58 -7.98 -1.64 -5.88
N THR A 59 -7.92 -0.59 -5.08
CA THR A 59 -8.45 -0.61 -3.71
C THR A 59 -9.59 0.41 -3.61
N GLU A 60 -10.67 0.02 -2.96
CA GLU A 60 -11.87 0.84 -2.77
C GLU A 60 -12.27 0.84 -1.29
N LEU A 61 -12.62 2.03 -0.77
CA LEU A 61 -13.19 2.20 0.56
C LEU A 61 -14.69 2.31 0.43
N ILE A 62 -15.41 1.27 0.83
CA ILE A 62 -16.87 1.26 0.75
C ILE A 62 -17.43 1.76 2.07
N LYS A 63 -17.99 2.98 2.10
CA LYS A 63 -18.65 3.48 3.32
C LYS A 63 -20.02 2.82 3.50
N THR A 64 -20.18 2.00 4.53
CA THR A 64 -21.45 1.36 4.91
C THR A 64 -21.79 1.69 6.36
N GLY A 65 -22.71 2.64 6.56
CA GLY A 65 -23.10 3.10 7.91
C GLY A 65 -21.91 3.59 8.73
N SER A 66 -21.60 2.90 9.83
CA SER A 66 -20.47 3.21 10.73
C SER A 66 -19.16 2.48 10.37
N SER A 67 -19.19 1.57 9.40
CA SER A 67 -18.02 0.83 8.94
C SER A 67 -17.52 1.32 7.58
N ILE A 68 -16.21 1.20 7.38
CA ILE A 68 -15.54 1.49 6.11
C ILE A 68 -14.76 0.23 5.72
N PRO A 69 -15.43 -0.81 5.18
CA PRO A 69 -14.75 -1.94 4.56
C PRO A 69 -13.82 -1.48 3.44
N ILE A 70 -12.70 -2.19 3.33
CA ILE A 70 -11.71 -2.03 2.28
C ILE A 70 -11.86 -3.23 1.36
N THR A 71 -12.06 -3.00 0.07
CA THR A 71 -12.05 -4.06 -0.94
C THR A 71 -10.87 -3.83 -1.86
N SER A 72 -10.11 -4.87 -2.16
CA SER A 72 -9.00 -4.78 -3.09
C SER A 72 -8.83 -6.07 -3.88
N ASP A 73 -8.43 -5.95 -5.14
CA ASP A 73 -7.96 -7.07 -5.98
C ASP A 73 -6.46 -7.35 -5.78
N CYS A 74 -5.80 -6.58 -4.92
CA CYS A 74 -4.39 -6.71 -4.63
C CYS A 74 -4.08 -8.01 -3.86
N PRO A 75 -3.03 -8.77 -4.23
CA PRO A 75 -2.60 -9.95 -3.49
C PRO A 75 -2.10 -9.64 -2.07
N TYR A 76 -1.76 -8.38 -1.80
CA TYR A 76 -1.35 -7.90 -0.48
C TYR A 76 -2.48 -7.29 0.32
N HIS A 77 -3.73 -7.44 -0.13
CA HIS A 77 -4.88 -6.92 0.56
C HIS A 77 -5.01 -7.49 1.97
N TYR A 78 -4.78 -6.65 2.99
CA TYR A 78 -4.93 -7.08 4.37
C TYR A 78 -6.39 -6.98 4.85
N THR A 79 -7.15 -8.06 4.65
CA THR A 79 -8.59 -8.15 4.98
C THR A 79 -8.95 -7.87 6.44
N ARG A 80 -8.00 -8.03 7.38
CA ARG A 80 -8.22 -7.76 8.82
C ARG A 80 -7.98 -6.31 9.19
N MET A 81 -7.56 -5.46 8.26
CA MET A 81 -7.36 -4.03 8.49
C MET A 81 -8.70 -3.37 8.83
N LYS A 82 -8.75 -2.68 9.98
CA LYS A 82 -9.89 -1.84 10.35
C LYS A 82 -9.54 -0.40 10.06
N TYR A 83 -10.09 0.16 8.99
CA TYR A 83 -9.78 1.53 8.53
C TYR A 83 -9.82 2.57 9.67
N VAL A 84 -10.92 2.59 10.44
CA VAL A 84 -11.09 3.51 11.57
C VAL A 84 -9.99 3.37 12.62
N LYS A 85 -9.53 2.14 12.91
CA LYS A 85 -8.45 1.91 13.90
C LYS A 85 -7.08 2.24 13.34
N ALA A 86 -6.84 1.98 12.06
CA ALA A 86 -5.58 2.30 11.40
C ALA A 86 -5.33 3.82 11.33
N GLY A 87 -6.40 4.62 11.32
CA GLY A 87 -6.35 6.08 11.40
C GLY A 87 -6.18 6.65 12.81
N VAL A 88 -6.06 5.81 13.86
CA VAL A 88 -5.83 6.29 15.22
C VAL A 88 -4.34 6.39 15.47
N TYR A 89 -3.87 7.62 15.71
CA TYR A 89 -2.51 7.87 16.17
C TYR A 89 -2.30 7.25 17.56
N SER A 90 -1.14 6.63 17.77
CA SER A 90 -0.67 6.28 19.11
C SER A 90 0.83 6.54 19.23
N LYS A 91 1.33 6.73 20.45
CA LYS A 91 2.79 6.86 20.68
C LYS A 91 3.59 5.65 20.17
N ARG A 92 2.95 4.47 20.07
CA ARG A 92 3.57 3.24 19.55
C ARG A 92 3.43 3.11 18.03
N THR A 93 2.47 3.80 17.43
CA THR A 93 2.17 3.77 15.99
C THR A 93 1.98 5.21 15.49
N PRO A 94 3.07 5.98 15.37
CA PRO A 94 2.98 7.40 15.05
C PRO A 94 2.55 7.66 13.60
N CYS A 95 2.73 6.67 12.72
CA CYS A 95 2.29 6.73 11.33
C CYS A 95 0.96 5.97 11.17
N MET A 96 -0.06 6.67 10.68
CA MET A 96 -1.34 6.06 10.32
C MET A 96 -1.16 5.30 9.01
N ASN A 97 -1.21 3.97 9.06
CA ASN A 97 -1.10 3.13 7.88
C ASN A 97 -2.46 3.01 7.17
N ILE A 98 -3.11 4.15 6.90
CA ILE A 98 -4.41 4.21 6.25
C ILE A 98 -4.25 4.28 4.73
N THR A 99 -5.08 3.52 4.03
CA THR A 99 -5.24 3.60 2.58
C THR A 99 -5.84 4.97 2.24
N LEU A 100 -5.18 5.76 1.38
CA LEU A 100 -5.61 7.13 1.08
C LEU A 100 -6.29 7.21 -0.28
N ASN A 101 -7.34 8.02 -0.43
CA ASN A 101 -7.96 8.19 -1.75
C ASN A 101 -6.95 8.82 -2.72
N CYS A 102 -6.78 8.20 -3.89
CA CYS A 102 -6.00 8.76 -4.98
C CYS A 102 -6.93 9.62 -5.86
N PRO A 103 -6.65 10.92 -6.03
CA PRO A 103 -7.42 11.77 -6.93
C PRO A 103 -7.18 11.46 -8.42
N LEU A 104 -6.12 10.69 -8.74
CA LEU A 104 -5.74 10.33 -10.10
C LEU A 104 -6.34 8.99 -10.56
N CYS A 105 -6.60 8.04 -9.65
CA CYS A 105 -7.19 6.76 -10.05
C CYS A 105 -8.69 7.00 -10.38
N PRO A 106 -9.24 6.39 -11.45
CA PRO A 106 -10.63 6.59 -11.84
C PRO A 106 -11.59 6.14 -10.73
N VAL A 107 -12.77 6.77 -10.65
CA VAL A 107 -13.77 6.46 -9.63
C VAL A 107 -14.20 4.99 -9.66
N GLY A 108 -14.44 4.44 -8.47
CA GLY A 108 -14.89 3.07 -8.28
C GLY A 108 -16.35 2.84 -8.66
N LEU A 109 -16.80 1.59 -8.52
CA LEU A 109 -18.14 1.13 -8.93
C LEU A 109 -19.31 1.92 -8.31
N ASN A 110 -19.08 2.62 -7.20
CA ASN A 110 -20.07 3.41 -6.47
C ASN A 110 -19.79 4.92 -6.45
N MET A 111 -19.08 5.47 -7.44
CA MET A 111 -18.59 6.87 -7.47
C MET A 111 -17.66 7.25 -6.29
N GLN A 112 -17.21 6.26 -5.51
CA GLN A 112 -16.24 6.46 -4.45
C GLN A 112 -14.83 6.54 -5.05
N GLN A 113 -14.02 7.46 -4.52
CA GLN A 113 -12.63 7.58 -4.95
C GLN A 113 -11.87 6.30 -4.61
N ARG A 114 -11.08 5.80 -5.56
CA ARG A 114 -10.19 4.65 -5.35
C ARG A 114 -9.00 5.06 -4.49
N THR A 115 -8.48 4.11 -3.72
CA THR A 115 -7.40 4.36 -2.77
C THR A 115 -6.04 3.83 -3.22
N PHE A 116 -4.99 4.51 -2.73
CA PHE A 116 -3.60 4.09 -2.63
C PHE A 116 -3.42 3.08 -1.49
#